data_AF-A0A537A0U8-F1
#
_entry.id   AF-A0A537A0U8-F1
#
_cell.length_a   1.000
_cell.length_b   1.000
_cell.length_c   1.000
_cell.angle_alpha   90.00
_cell.angle_beta   90.00
_cell.angle_gamma   90.00
#
_symmetry.space_group_name_H-M   'P 1'
#
loop_
_entity.id
_entity.type
_entity.pdbx_description
1 polymer ?
#
loop_
_entity_poly.entity_id
_entity_poly.type
_entity_poly.pdbx_seq_one_letter_code
_entity_poly.pdbx_strand_id
1 'polypeptide(L)' 'MERQRSNPDQLLAEFQAQEERAARGRLKIFFGASAGVGKTYAMLIAAQTMRHA' A
#
# COMPACT_ATOMS: atom_id res chain seq x y z
N MET A 1 18.77 -30.46 13.61
CA MET A 1 18.46 -29.03 13.72
C MET A 1 16.97 -28.90 13.98
N GLU A 2 16.61 -28.67 15.23
CA GLU A 2 15.22 -28.54 15.64
C GLU A 2 14.69 -27.21 15.09
N ARG A 3 13.67 -27.28 14.23
CA ARG A 3 12.98 -26.07 13.75
C ARG A 3 12.30 -25.45 14.96
N GLN A 4 12.96 -24.48 15.58
CA GLN A 4 12.39 -23.66 16.63
C GLN A 4 11.07 -23.10 16.09
N ARG A 5 9.96 -23.66 16.56
CA ARG A 5 8.62 -23.18 16.18
C ARG A 5 8.52 -21.75 16.67
N SER A 6 8.28 -20.82 15.76
CA SER A 6 7.92 -19.45 16.10
C SER A 6 6.76 -19.47 17.09
N ASN A 7 6.79 -18.59 18.08
CA ASN A 7 5.72 -18.50 19.06
C ASN A 7 4.39 -18.21 18.32
N PRO A 8 3.33 -19.03 18.50
CA PRO A 8 2.06 -18.84 17.81
C PRO A 8 1.46 -17.44 18.03
N ASP A 9 1.67 -16.84 19.21
CA ASP A 9 1.17 -15.50 19.52
C ASP A 9 1.88 -14.42 18.69
N GLN A 10 3.18 -14.60 18.41
CA GLN A 10 3.94 -13.69 17.57
C GLN A 10 3.46 -13.74 16.12
N LEU A 11 3.21 -14.95 15.61
CA LEU A 11 2.65 -15.13 14.27
C LEU A 11 1.27 -14.47 14.17
N LEU A 12 0.40 -14.68 15.16
CA LEU A 12 -0.93 -14.09 15.18
C LEU A 12 -0.86 -12.55 15.20
N ALA A 13 0.02 -11.97 16.01
CA ALA A 13 0.22 -10.53 16.07
C ALA A 13 0.73 -9.95 14.74
N GLU A 14 1.63 -10.66 14.03
CA GLU A 14 2.09 -10.26 12.71
C GLU A 14 0.97 -10.26 11.67
N PHE A 15 0.11 -11.29 11.68
CA PHE A 15 -1.05 -11.34 10.79
C PHE A 15 -2.03 -10.20 11.05
N GLN A 16 -2.39 -9.96 12.33
CA GLN A 16 -3.27 -8.86 12.71
C GLN A 16 -2.70 -7.51 12.28
N ALA A 17 -1.41 -7.28 12.49
CA ALA A 17 -0.74 -6.05 12.06
C ALA A 17 -0.70 -5.89 10.53
N GLN A 18 -0.60 -6.99 9.78
CA GLN A 18 -0.70 -6.96 8.31
C GLN A 18 -2.13 -6.66 7.85
N GLU A 19 -3.15 -7.27 8.45
CA GLU A 19 -4.55 -7.00 8.14
C GLU A 19 -4.92 -5.53 8.42
N GLU A 20 -4.49 -4.99 9.56
CA GLU A 20 -4.68 -3.57 9.89
C GLU A 20 -3.97 -2.61 8.92
N ARG A 21 -2.84 -3.02 8.32
CA ARG A 21 -2.16 -2.24 7.28
C ARG A 21 -2.87 -2.35 5.94
N ALA A 22 -3.39 -3.54 5.60
CA ALA A 22 -4.14 -3.77 4.38
C ALA A 22 -5.51 -3.07 4.38
N ALA A 23 -6.16 -2.99 5.54
CA ALA A 23 -7.42 -2.27 5.71
C ALA A 23 -7.29 -0.74 5.57
N ARG A 24 -6.06 -0.20 5.71
CA ARG A 24 -5.81 1.23 5.53
C ARG A 24 -5.77 1.59 4.05
N GLY A 25 -6.54 2.62 3.70
CA GLY A 25 -6.47 3.23 2.38
C GLY A 25 -5.08 3.81 2.08
N ARG A 26 -4.69 3.83 0.80
CA ARG A 26 -3.42 4.41 0.34
C ARG A 26 -3.65 5.79 -0.27
N LEU A 27 -3.04 6.83 0.29
CA LEU A 27 -3.02 8.17 -0.30
C LEU A 27 -1.83 8.32 -1.25
N LYS A 28 -2.08 8.68 -2.51
CA LYS A 28 -1.04 9.02 -3.49
C LYS A 28 -1.06 10.51 -3.79
N ILE A 29 0.07 11.19 -3.59
CA ILE A 29 0.23 12.63 -3.79
C ILE A 29 1.06 12.89 -5.05
N PHE A 30 0.54 13.71 -5.97
CA PHE A 30 1.22 14.11 -7.21
C PHE A 30 1.83 15.50 -7.03
N PHE A 31 3.16 15.57 -6.93
CA PHE A 31 3.89 16.82 -6.76
C PHE A 31 4.13 17.56 -8.08
N GLY A 32 4.23 18.89 -8.01
CA GLY A 32 4.63 19.73 -9.14
C GLY A 32 4.30 21.21 -8.89
N ALA A 33 5.30 22.07 -8.97
CA ALA A 33 5.20 23.49 -8.62
C ALA A 33 4.69 24.40 -9.74
N SER A 34 4.71 23.94 -11.00
CA SER A 34 4.32 24.76 -12.16
C SER A 34 2.96 24.34 -12.74
N ALA A 35 2.31 25.28 -13.42
CA ALA A 35 1.12 25.01 -14.23
C ALA A 35 1.50 24.17 -15.46
N GLY A 36 0.59 23.32 -15.93
CA GLY A 36 0.81 22.52 -17.15
C GLY A 36 1.73 21.30 -17.00
N VAL A 37 2.36 21.05 -15.84
CA VAL A 37 3.28 19.91 -15.63
C VAL A 37 2.63 18.52 -15.62
N GLY A 38 1.33 18.43 -15.95
CA GLY A 38 0.65 17.15 -16.17
C GLY A 38 0.16 16.41 -14.92
N LYS A 39 0.05 17.06 -13.74
CA LYS A 39 -0.42 16.40 -12.50
C LYS A 39 -1.78 15.69 -12.68
N THR A 40 -2.73 16.34 -13.34
CA THR A 40 -4.06 15.77 -13.63
C THR A 40 -3.96 14.56 -14.56
N TYR A 41 -3.15 14.64 -15.62
CA TYR A 41 -2.96 13.53 -16.54
C TYR A 41 -2.35 12.32 -15.82
N ALA A 42 -1.30 12.53 -15.02
CA ALA A 42 -0.68 11.48 -14.21
C ALA A 42 -1.67 10.85 -13.20
N MET A 43 -2.53 11.68 -12.59
CA MET A 43 -3.60 11.21 -11.71
C MET A 43 -4.58 10.29 -12.43
N LEU A 44 -5.03 10.66 -13.64
CA LEU A 44 -5.97 9.86 -14.42
C LEU A 44 -5.37 8.52 -14.86
N ILE A 45 -4.09 8.50 -15.29
CA ILE A 45 -3.40 7.25 -15.62
C ILE A 45 -3.30 6.34 -14.40
N ALA A 46 -2.94 6.87 -13.23
CA ALA A 46 -2.88 6.08 -12.00
C ALA A 46 -4.26 5.50 -11.63
N ALA A 47 -5.34 6.28 -11.79
CA ALA A 47 -6.70 5.80 -11.57
C ALA A 47 -7.07 4.65 -12.52
N GLN A 48 -6.69 4.74 -13.80
CA GLN A 48 -6.92 3.67 -14.75
C GLN A 48 -6.14 2.40 -14.37
N THR A 49 -4.87 2.51 -14.00
CA THR A 49 -4.09 1.36 -13.51
C THR A 49 -4.75 0.71 -12.29
N MET A 50 -5.26 1.50 -11.34
CA MET A 50 -5.94 0.97 -10.15
C MET A 50 -7.28 0.28 -10.46
N ARG A 51 -7.98 0.65 -11.54
CA ARG A 51 -9.19 -0.05 -11.98
C ARG A 51 -8.91 -1.42 -12.60
N HIS A 52 -7.68 -1.63 -13.07
CA HIS A 52 -7.28 -2.86 -13.78
C HIS A 52 -6.41 -3.79 -12.93
N ALA A 53 -6.03 -3.37 -11.72
CA ALA A 53 -5.28 -4.16 -10.73
C ALA A 53 -6.25 -4.79 -9.73
#